data_AF-A0A227JBI4-F1
#
_entry.id   AF-A0A227JBI4-F1
#
_cell.length_a   1.000
_cell.length_b   1.000
_cell.length_c   1.000
_cell.angle_alpha   90.00
_cell.angle_beta   90.00
_cell.angle_gamma   90.00
#
_symmetry.space_group_name_H-M   'P 1'
#
loop_
_entity.id
_entity.type
_entity.pdbx_description
1 polymer ?
#
loop_
_entity_poly.entity_id
_entity_poly.type
_entity_poly.pdbx_seq_one_letter_code
_entity_poly.pdbx_strand_id
1 'polypeptide(L)'
;MVVMTKIDALNFLDPEELTHEFTPMGLAEFDSHWLTQFVECSDSILAARIWLEGTQSKDFASFRHSIVSTINTIDTLLQKQLNEIIHHPDFQKLECSWVGVRYLCEQVDKPSSDSVKIKVLSA
;
A
#
# COMPACT_ATOMS: atom_id res chain seq x y z
N MET A 1 -29.76 3.31 36.42
CA MET A 1 -29.82 3.63 34.98
C MET A 1 -29.27 5.04 34.82
N VAL A 2 -27.97 5.16 34.57
CA VAL A 2 -27.29 6.44 34.34
C VAL A 2 -26.61 6.29 32.98
N VAL A 3 -27.06 7.08 32.02
CA VAL A 3 -26.48 7.18 30.68
C VAL A 3 -25.17 7.95 30.84
N MET A 4 -24.04 7.28 30.65
CA MET A 4 -22.73 7.93 30.62
C MET A 4 -22.43 8.33 29.18
N THR A 5 -22.51 9.62 28.94
CA THR A 5 -22.12 10.31 27.72
C THR A 5 -20.65 10.06 27.42
N LYS A 6 -20.38 9.62 26.19
CA LYS A 6 -19.05 9.42 25.61
C LYS A 6 -18.30 10.76 25.60
N ILE A 7 -17.18 10.84 26.31
CA ILE A 7 -16.27 11.99 26.24
C ILE A 7 -15.23 11.64 25.16
N ASP A 8 -15.43 12.15 23.95
CA ASP A 8 -14.51 12.03 22.80
C ASP A 8 -13.28 12.92 22.99
N ALA A 9 -12.34 12.54 23.88
CA ALA A 9 -11.08 13.29 24.00
C ALA A 9 -9.81 12.44 24.12
N LEU A 10 -9.85 11.17 24.51
CA LEU A 10 -8.68 10.29 24.54
C LEU A 10 -9.16 8.86 24.29
N ASN A 11 -8.76 8.27 23.15
CA ASN A 11 -9.03 6.86 22.80
C ASN A 11 -8.18 5.96 23.72
N PHE A 12 -8.59 5.81 24.98
CA PHE A 12 -8.01 4.81 25.86
C PHE A 12 -8.63 3.46 25.51
N LEU A 13 -7.81 2.54 24.99
CA LEU A 13 -8.16 1.14 24.77
C LEU A 13 -8.35 0.44 26.14
N ASP A 14 -9.25 -0.54 26.20
CA ASP A 14 -9.46 -1.32 27.42
C ASP A 14 -8.20 -2.14 27.76
N PRO A 15 -7.85 -2.38 29.04
CA PRO A 15 -6.59 -3.05 29.41
C PRO A 15 -6.42 -4.47 28.85
N GLU A 16 -7.52 -5.12 28.47
CA GLU A 16 -7.54 -6.44 27.85
C GLU A 16 -7.26 -6.39 26.33
N GLU A 17 -7.42 -5.23 25.70
CA GLU A 17 -7.06 -4.94 24.31
C GLU A 17 -5.59 -4.52 24.16
N LEU A 18 -4.88 -4.33 25.27
CA LEU A 18 -3.43 -4.14 25.29
C LEU A 18 -2.74 -5.46 24.95
N THR A 19 -2.77 -5.82 23.67
CA THR A 19 -1.89 -6.85 23.13
C THR A 19 -0.45 -6.38 23.33
N HIS A 20 0.43 -7.28 23.76
CA HIS A 20 1.86 -6.99 23.69
C HIS A 20 2.22 -6.85 22.21
N GLU A 21 2.21 -5.62 21.67
CA GLU A 21 2.41 -5.29 20.24
C GLU A 21 3.79 -5.68 19.68
N PHE A 22 4.63 -6.36 20.47
CA PHE A 22 5.99 -6.74 20.12
C PHE A 22 6.06 -8.23 19.84
N THR A 23 6.11 -8.59 18.56
CA THR A 23 6.24 -9.98 18.14
C THR A 23 7.63 -10.55 18.46
N PRO A 24 7.73 -11.83 18.83
CA PRO A 24 9.03 -12.49 19.05
C PRO A 24 9.89 -12.58 17.78
N MET A 25 9.30 -12.37 16.61
CA MET A 25 9.91 -12.63 15.29
C MET A 25 10.50 -11.37 14.63
N GLY A 26 10.40 -10.20 15.27
CA GLY A 26 11.01 -8.96 14.78
C GLY A 26 10.44 -8.44 13.45
N LEU A 27 9.19 -8.80 13.13
CA LEU A 27 8.46 -8.34 11.95
C LEU A 27 7.54 -7.18 12.33
N ALA A 28 7.29 -6.26 11.40
CA ALA A 28 6.32 -5.19 11.61
C ALA A 28 4.89 -5.73 11.53
N GLU A 29 4.11 -5.56 12.60
CA GLU A 29 2.66 -5.81 12.57
C GLU A 29 1.94 -4.58 12.00
N PHE A 30 1.15 -4.77 10.94
CA PHE A 30 0.52 -3.66 10.20
C PHE A 30 -0.54 -2.90 11.01
N ASP A 31 -1.16 -3.53 12.01
CA ASP A 31 -2.20 -2.92 12.85
C ASP A 31 -1.64 -2.30 14.14
N SER A 32 -0.31 -2.31 14.32
CA SER A 32 0.31 -1.83 15.56
C SER A 32 0.31 -0.30 15.68
N HIS A 33 0.15 0.19 16.91
CA HIS A 33 0.18 1.62 17.19
C HIS A 33 1.57 2.23 16.92
N TRP A 34 2.64 1.50 17.25
CA TRP A 34 4.00 1.98 16.98
C TRP A 34 4.29 2.15 15.48
N LEU A 35 3.72 1.30 14.61
CA LEU A 35 3.90 1.45 13.16
C LEU A 35 3.17 2.69 12.63
N THR A 36 2.00 3.00 13.19
CA THR A 36 1.30 4.26 12.90
C THR A 36 2.18 5.46 13.26
N GLN A 37 2.77 5.44 14.46
CA GLN A 37 3.71 6.49 14.88
C GLN A 37 4.95 6.57 13.97
N PHE A 38 5.46 5.43 13.49
CA PHE A 38 6.55 5.39 12.52
C PHE A 38 6.18 6.08 11.21
N VAL A 39 4.99 5.79 10.64
CA VAL A 39 4.53 6.36 9.38
C VAL A 39 4.29 7.87 9.49
N GLU A 40 3.77 8.33 10.62
CA GLU A 40 3.54 9.76 10.87
C GLU A 40 4.84 10.52 11.19
N CYS A 41 5.92 9.83 11.54
CA CYS A 41 7.18 10.45 11.92
C CYS A 41 7.86 11.11 10.72
N SER A 42 8.05 12.43 10.79
CA SER A 42 8.80 13.18 9.76
C SER A 42 10.33 13.09 9.92
N ASP A 43 10.82 12.79 11.12
CA ASP A 43 12.26 12.68 11.42
C ASP A 43 12.75 11.25 11.21
N SER A 44 13.70 11.07 10.29
CA SER A 44 14.25 9.76 9.94
C SER A 44 14.96 9.05 11.11
N ILE A 45 15.56 9.78 12.05
CA ILE A 45 16.28 9.19 13.19
C ILE A 45 15.28 8.65 14.22
N LEU A 46 14.22 9.43 14.50
CA LEU A 46 13.14 8.99 15.38
C LEU A 46 12.37 7.82 14.77
N ALA A 47 12.09 7.85 13.47
CA ALA A 47 11.49 6.74 12.75
C ALA A 47 12.35 5.46 12.85
N ALA A 48 13.66 5.57 12.65
CA ALA A 48 14.58 4.43 12.81
C ALA A 48 14.59 3.89 14.24
N ARG A 49 14.51 4.76 15.26
CA ARG A 49 14.40 4.35 16.66
C ARG A 49 13.10 3.61 16.94
N ILE A 50 11.96 4.16 16.54
CA ILE A 50 10.63 3.55 16.70
C ILE A 50 10.63 2.16 16.05
N TRP A 51 11.18 2.04 14.84
CA TRP A 51 11.30 0.76 14.16
C TRP A 51 12.18 -0.24 14.91
N LEU A 52 13.36 0.18 15.38
CA LEU A 52 14.27 -0.67 16.15
C LEU A 52 13.65 -1.17 17.46
N GLU A 53 12.90 -0.30 18.15
CA GLU A 53 12.16 -0.62 19.36
C GLU A 53 11.01 -1.61 19.06
N GLY A 54 10.25 -1.36 18.00
CA GLY A 54 9.15 -2.23 17.54
C GLY A 54 9.61 -3.63 17.12
N THR A 55 10.73 -3.73 16.41
CA THR A 55 11.25 -5.02 15.89
C THR A 55 12.26 -5.69 16.82
N GLN A 56 12.61 -5.07 17.95
CA GLN A 56 13.63 -5.52 18.91
C GLN A 56 14.95 -5.98 18.24
N SER A 57 15.33 -5.33 17.14
CA SER A 57 16.48 -5.75 16.33
C SER A 57 17.79 -5.45 17.06
N LYS A 58 18.59 -6.50 17.29
CA LYS A 58 19.83 -6.41 18.09
C LYS A 58 21.02 -5.84 17.31
N ASP A 59 20.99 -5.96 15.98
CA ASP A 59 22.09 -5.63 15.09
C ASP A 59 21.58 -4.98 13.80
N PHE A 60 22.48 -4.31 13.09
CA PHE A 60 22.16 -3.59 11.86
C PHE A 60 21.69 -4.52 10.73
N ALA A 61 22.17 -5.77 10.67
CA ALA A 61 21.74 -6.71 9.64
C ALA A 61 20.29 -7.16 9.90
N SER A 62 19.95 -7.48 11.14
CA SER A 62 18.57 -7.77 11.55
C SER A 62 17.61 -6.60 11.31
N PHE A 63 18.04 -5.37 11.61
CA PHE A 63 17.26 -4.16 11.31
C PHE A 63 17.00 -4.00 9.80
N ARG A 64 18.04 -4.17 8.97
CA ARG A 64 17.87 -4.12 7.52
C ARG A 64 16.97 -5.24 7.02
N HIS A 65 17.11 -6.44 7.57
CA HIS A 65 16.29 -7.58 7.20
C HIS A 65 14.83 -7.37 7.57
N SER A 66 14.51 -6.80 8.74
CA SER A 66 13.12 -6.52 9.12
C SER A 66 12.45 -5.54 8.17
N ILE A 67 13.13 -4.44 7.79
CA ILE A 67 12.61 -3.50 6.80
C ILE A 67 12.37 -4.18 5.45
N VAL A 68 13.37 -4.88 4.92
CA VAL A 68 13.24 -5.55 3.61
C VAL A 68 12.15 -6.61 3.63
N SER A 69 12.02 -7.35 4.72
CA SER A 69 10.96 -8.35 4.90
C SER A 69 9.59 -7.68 4.90
N THR A 70 9.41 -6.57 5.63
CA THR A 70 8.15 -5.84 5.64
C THR A 70 7.80 -5.28 4.27
N ILE A 71 8.77 -4.70 3.54
CA ILE A 71 8.56 -4.23 2.16
C ILE A 71 8.09 -5.40 1.27
N ASN A 72 8.76 -6.54 1.33
CA ASN A 72 8.37 -7.71 0.55
C ASN A 72 6.95 -8.21 0.90
N THR A 73 6.56 -8.13 2.17
CA THR A 73 5.19 -8.44 2.59
C THR A 73 4.19 -7.44 1.99
N ILE A 74 4.47 -6.14 2.04
CA ILE A 74 3.64 -5.10 1.43
C ILE A 74 3.50 -5.35 -0.07
N ASP A 75 4.61 -5.59 -0.77
CA ASP A 75 4.62 -5.87 -2.20
C ASP A 75 3.79 -7.10 -2.56
N THR A 76 3.86 -8.15 -1.75
CA THR A 76 3.06 -9.36 -1.94
C THR A 76 1.55 -9.07 -1.80
N LEU A 77 1.16 -8.28 -0.80
CA LEU A 77 -0.24 -7.89 -0.58
C LEU A 77 -0.76 -7.01 -1.73
N LEU A 78 0.04 -6.01 -2.13
CA LEU A 78 -0.27 -5.13 -3.25
C LEU A 78 -0.36 -5.91 -4.56
N GLN A 79 0.59 -6.81 -4.83
CA GLN A 79 0.58 -7.66 -6.02
C GLN A 79 -0.67 -8.52 -6.08
N LYS A 80 -1.10 -9.12 -4.97
CA LYS A 80 -2.33 -9.91 -4.92
C LYS A 80 -3.54 -9.05 -5.28
N GLN A 81 -3.71 -7.91 -4.64
CA GLN A 81 -4.84 -7.02 -4.89
C GLN A 81 -4.83 -6.48 -6.33
N LEU A 82 -3.66 -6.05 -6.81
CA LEU A 82 -3.50 -5.52 -8.15
C LEU A 82 -3.78 -6.59 -9.20
N ASN A 83 -3.34 -7.83 -8.99
CA ASN A 83 -3.63 -8.93 -9.89
C ASN A 83 -5.14 -9.17 -10.00
N GLU A 84 -5.88 -9.16 -8.90
CA GLU A 84 -7.35 -9.30 -8.95
C GLU A 84 -8.00 -8.17 -9.77
N ILE A 85 -7.54 -6.93 -9.60
CA ILE A 85 -8.07 -5.76 -10.33
C ILE A 85 -7.75 -5.86 -11.83
N ILE A 86 -6.49 -6.12 -12.18
CA ILE A 86 -6.03 -6.17 -13.58
C ILE A 86 -6.64 -7.36 -14.33
N HIS A 87 -6.80 -8.51 -13.66
CA HIS A 87 -7.39 -9.69 -14.28
C HIS A 87 -8.93 -9.69 -14.26
N HIS A 88 -9.56 -8.64 -13.74
CA HIS A 88 -11.01 -8.53 -13.77
C HIS A 88 -11.50 -8.42 -15.23
N PRO A 89 -12.47 -9.23 -15.67
CA PRO A 89 -12.87 -9.30 -17.09
C PRO A 89 -13.36 -7.95 -17.64
N ASP A 90 -14.00 -7.12 -16.82
CA ASP A 90 -14.46 -5.80 -17.27
C ASP A 90 -13.29 -4.81 -17.43
N PHE A 91 -12.27 -4.91 -16.57
CA PHE A 91 -11.05 -4.12 -16.71
C PHE A 91 -10.27 -4.55 -17.95
N GLN A 92 -10.12 -5.85 -18.18
CA GLN A 92 -9.45 -6.37 -19.38
C GLN A 92 -10.15 -5.96 -20.69
N LYS A 93 -11.49 -5.96 -20.73
CA LYS A 93 -12.23 -5.46 -21.91
C LYS A 93 -11.95 -3.99 -22.18
N LEU A 94 -11.93 -3.18 -21.13
CA LEU A 94 -11.62 -1.75 -21.22
C LEU A 94 -10.17 -1.55 -21.67
N GLU A 95 -9.21 -2.23 -21.03
CA GLU A 95 -7.79 -2.18 -21.37
C GLU A 95 -7.54 -2.59 -22.82
N CYS A 96 -8.09 -3.72 -23.28
CA CYS A 96 -7.99 -4.17 -24.66
C CYS A 96 -8.51 -3.12 -25.65
N SER A 97 -9.61 -2.44 -25.32
CA SER A 97 -10.18 -1.37 -26.16
C SER A 97 -9.23 -0.17 -26.25
N TRP A 98 -8.68 0.28 -25.12
CA TRP A 98 -7.74 1.42 -25.08
C TRP A 98 -6.39 1.10 -25.71
N VAL A 99 -5.85 -0.10 -25.48
CA VAL A 99 -4.63 -0.58 -26.13
C VAL A 99 -4.83 -0.64 -27.65
N GLY A 100 -6.01 -1.08 -28.12
CA GLY A 100 -6.37 -1.08 -29.53
C GLY A 100 -6.45 0.33 -30.14
N VAL A 101 -7.05 1.28 -29.43
CA VAL A 101 -7.09 2.70 -29.86
C VAL A 101 -5.68 3.30 -29.91
N ARG A 102 -4.85 3.07 -28.88
CA ARG A 102 -3.45 3.51 -28.86
C ARG A 102 -2.68 2.95 -30.05
N TYR A 103 -2.81 1.65 -30.31
CA TYR A 103 -2.18 1.01 -31.46
C TYR A 103 -2.59 1.68 -32.78
N LEU A 104 -3.88 2.00 -32.95
CA LEU A 104 -4.37 2.68 -34.15
C LEU A 104 -3.74 4.07 -34.32
N CYS A 105 -3.60 4.84 -33.24
CA CYS A 105 -2.90 6.12 -33.27
C CYS A 105 -1.42 5.96 -33.66
N GLU A 106 -0.72 4.99 -33.07
CA GLU A 106 0.69 4.72 -33.39
C GLU A 106 0.92 4.30 -34.86
N GLN A 107 -0.07 3.65 -35.50
CA GLN A 107 0.03 3.32 -36.93
C GLN A 107 -0.14 4.54 -37.85
N VAL A 108 -0.86 5.57 -37.41
CA VAL A 108 -1.10 6.78 -38.19
C VAL A 108 0.13 7.69 -38.26
N ASP A 109 1.00 7.67 -37.24
CA ASP A 109 2.23 8.46 -37.20
C ASP A 109 3.33 7.97 -38.16
N LYS A 110 3.10 6.88 -38.90
CA LYS A 110 3.99 6.45 -39.98
C LYS A 110 3.84 7.41 -41.17
N PRO A 111 4.91 7.72 -41.92
CA PRO A 111 4.92 8.77 -42.94
C PRO A 111 4.04 8.38 -44.14
N SER A 112 2.75 8.59 -43.97
CA SER A 112 1.74 8.64 -45.01
C SER A 112 1.53 10.11 -45.33
N SER A 113 1.49 10.45 -46.62
CA SER A 113 1.46 11.82 -47.12
C SER A 113 0.19 12.61 -46.77
N ASP A 114 -0.80 11.96 -46.15
CA ASP A 114 -2.15 12.50 -45.95
C ASP A 114 -2.51 12.59 -44.46
N SER A 115 -3.22 13.65 -44.07
CA SER A 115 -3.72 13.81 -42.70
C SER A 115 -4.81 12.78 -42.39
N VAL A 116 -4.55 11.83 -41.49
CA VAL A 116 -5.53 10.82 -41.06
C VAL A 116 -6.27 11.30 -39.81
N LYS A 117 -7.59 11.10 -39.76
CA LYS A 117 -8.43 11.37 -38.57
C LYS A 117 -9.04 10.08 -38.04
N ILE A 118 -8.79 9.78 -36.77
CA ILE A 118 -9.39 8.65 -36.04
C ILE A 118 -10.61 9.15 -35.26
N LYS A 119 -11.76 8.49 -35.42
CA LYS A 119 -12.97 8.78 -34.63
C LYS A 119 -13.37 7.54 -33.82
N VAL A 120 -13.33 7.66 -32.50
CA VAL A 120 -13.75 6.61 -31.58
C VAL A 120 -15.26 6.74 -31.34
N LEU A 121 -15.97 5.61 -31.39
CA LEU A 121 -17.40 5.52 -31.06
C LEU A 121 -17.54 4.59 -29.86
N SER A 122 -17.98 5.13 -28.72
CA SER A 122 -18.35 4.35 -27.55
C SER A 122 -19.81 3.91 -27.69
N ALA A 123 -20.07 2.61 -27.58
CA ALA A 123 -21.41 2.02 -27.51
C ALA A 123 -21.84 1.79 -26.06
#